data_AF-A0AA96RJZ5-F1
#
_entry.id   AF-A0AA96RJZ5-F1
#
_cell.length_a   1.000
_cell.length_b   1.000
_cell.length_c   1.000
_cell.angle_alpha   90.00
_cell.angle_beta   90.00
_cell.angle_gamma   90.00
#
_symmetry.space_group_name_H-M   'P 1'
#
loop_
_entity.id
_entity.type
_entity.pdbx_description
1 polymer ?
#
loop_
_entity_poly.entity_id
_entity_poly.type
_entity_poly.pdbx_seq_one_letter_code
_entity_poly.pdbx_strand_id
1 'polypeptide(L)'
;MPYILRQRETGQVYSCMLVNAYRLPYYGTKFWETEEAAENEAPDFLRDQGQPEEAWVLTEVDESRLKLFNVKLRNNADWMVFYEEGKGITAEKRPGR
;
A
#
# COMPACT_ATOMS: atom_id res chain seq x y z
N MET A 1 6.26 -13.48 2.87
CA MET A 1 6.48 -12.22 2.16
C MET A 1 5.13 -11.55 2.01
N PRO A 2 4.94 -10.31 2.44
CA PRO A 2 3.65 -9.63 2.31
C PRO A 2 3.34 -9.22 0.86
N TYR A 3 2.05 -9.13 0.57
CA TYR A 3 1.50 -8.63 -0.68
C TYR A 3 0.89 -7.25 -0.48
N ILE A 4 1.18 -6.32 -1.38
CA ILE A 4 0.62 -4.96 -1.37
C ILE A 4 -0.18 -4.70 -2.64
N LEU A 5 -1.00 -3.65 -2.62
CA LEU A 5 -1.60 -3.08 -3.82
C LEU A 5 -0.71 -1.97 -4.39
N ARG A 6 -0.34 -2.13 -5.66
CA ARG A 6 0.40 -1.13 -6.43
C ARG A 6 -0.41 -0.71 -7.65
N GLN A 7 -0.51 0.58 -7.93
CA GLN A 7 -1.20 1.07 -9.11
C GLN A 7 -0.36 0.79 -10.36
N ARG A 8 -0.99 0.24 -11.41
CA ARG A 8 -0.30 -0.21 -12.62
C ARG A 8 0.42 0.92 -13.35
N GLU A 9 -0.23 2.06 -13.51
CA GLU A 9 0.28 3.16 -14.34
C GLU A 9 1.31 4.03 -13.63
N THR A 10 1.09 4.33 -12.35
CA THR A 10 1.92 5.29 -11.61
C THR A 10 2.95 4.63 -10.68
N GLY A 11 2.75 3.36 -10.34
CA GLY A 11 3.49 2.70 -9.27
C GLY A 11 3.08 3.12 -7.86
N GLN A 12 2.01 3.90 -7.69
CA GLN A 12 1.53 4.30 -6.36
C GLN A 12 1.22 3.07 -5.49
N VAL A 13 1.67 3.08 -4.25
CA VAL A 13 1.36 2.05 -3.25
C VAL A 13 0.12 2.46 -2.48
N TYR A 14 -0.84 1.54 -2.35
CA TYR A 14 -2.07 1.80 -1.61
C TYR A 14 -1.79 2.00 -0.12
N SER A 15 -2.21 3.14 0.43
CA SER A 15 -2.03 3.48 1.84
C SER A 15 -3.35 3.92 2.47
N CYS A 16 -3.56 3.51 3.72
CA CYS A 16 -4.78 3.76 4.47
C CYS A 16 -4.53 3.71 5.98
N MET A 17 -5.57 3.99 6.77
CA MET A 17 -5.52 3.78 8.21
C MET A 17 -5.57 2.28 8.52
N LEU A 18 -4.60 1.82 9.30
CA LEU A 18 -4.45 0.45 9.76
C LEU A 18 -4.38 0.43 11.29
N VAL A 19 -4.57 -0.74 11.88
CA VAL A 19 -4.44 -0.95 13.32
C VAL A 19 -3.34 -1.98 13.56
N ASN A 20 -2.36 -1.64 14.40
CA ASN A 20 -1.26 -2.56 14.73
C ASN A 20 -1.66 -3.56 15.82
N ALA A 21 -0.77 -4.49 16.15
CA ALA A 21 -0.97 -5.50 17.20
C ALA A 21 -1.26 -4.91 18.60
N TYR A 22 -0.88 -3.65 18.85
CA TYR A 22 -1.15 -2.92 20.09
C TYR A 22 -2.48 -2.17 20.08
N ARG A 23 -3.32 -2.38 19.05
CA ARG A 23 -4.59 -1.67 18.82
C ARG A 23 -4.43 -0.15 18.62
N LEU A 24 -3.25 0.29 18.18
CA LEU A 24 -3.00 1.69 17.87
C LEU A 24 -3.23 1.94 16.36
N PRO A 25 -4.05 2.93 15.99
CA PRO A 25 -4.25 3.30 14.60
C PRO A 25 -2.99 4.00 14.06
N TYR A 26 -2.63 3.68 12.82
CA TYR A 26 -1.53 4.31 12.10
C TYR A 26 -1.84 4.37 10.59
N TYR A 27 -1.32 5.37 9.91
CA TYR A 27 -1.38 5.47 8.46
C TYR A 27 -0.22 4.70 7.83
N GLY A 28 -0.54 3.69 7.03
CA GLY A 28 0.43 2.75 6.50
C GLY A 28 0.01 2.14 5.16
N THR A 29 0.89 1.31 4.62
CA THR A 29 0.65 0.57 3.38
C THR A 29 -0.31 -0.58 3.64
N LYS A 30 -1.40 -0.71 2.86
CA LYS A 30 -2.26 -1.89 2.94
C LYS A 30 -1.47 -3.11 2.47
N PHE A 31 -1.47 -4.17 3.28
CA PHE A 31 -0.83 -5.42 2.95
C PHE A 31 -1.67 -6.63 3.37
N TRP A 32 -1.31 -7.80 2.85
CA TRP A 32 -1.73 -9.13 3.28
C TRP A 32 -0.49 -9.99 3.51
N GLU A 33 -0.58 -10.94 4.43
CA GLU A 33 0.56 -11.79 4.80
C GLU A 33 0.81 -12.90 3.77
N THR A 34 -0.22 -13.32 3.07
CA THR A 34 -0.20 -14.41 2.08
C THR A 34 -0.82 -13.97 0.76
N GLU A 35 -0.39 -14.63 -0.31
CA GLU A 35 -0.93 -14.43 -1.66
C GLU A 35 -2.42 -14.77 -1.72
N GLU A 36 -2.80 -15.93 -1.16
CA GLU A 36 -4.19 -16.39 -1.11
C GLU A 36 -5.13 -15.38 -0.42
N ALA A 37 -4.70 -14.79 0.70
CA ALA A 37 -5.50 -13.75 1.36
C ALA A 37 -5.59 -12.50 0.49
N ALA A 38 -4.50 -12.12 -0.17
CA ALA A 38 -4.46 -10.96 -1.06
C ALA A 38 -5.40 -11.13 -2.27
N GLU A 39 -5.36 -12.28 -2.94
CA GLU A 39 -6.21 -12.58 -4.10
C GLU A 39 -7.69 -12.62 -3.74
N ASN A 40 -8.04 -13.21 -2.59
CA ASN A 40 -9.42 -13.32 -2.15
C ASN A 40 -10.00 -12.00 -1.63
N GLU A 41 -9.21 -11.19 -0.92
CA GLU A 41 -9.72 -10.00 -0.22
C GLU A 41 -9.49 -8.69 -0.98
N ALA A 42 -8.50 -8.60 -1.87
CA ALA A 42 -8.17 -7.36 -2.56
C ALA A 42 -9.32 -6.83 -3.45
N PRO A 43 -10.05 -7.66 -4.22
CA PRO A 43 -11.16 -7.17 -5.05
C PRO A 43 -12.25 -6.50 -4.21
N ASP A 44 -12.68 -7.15 -3.13
CA ASP A 44 -13.69 -6.62 -2.21
C ASP A 44 -13.17 -5.36 -1.50
N PHE A 45 -11.92 -5.35 -1.05
CA PHE A 45 -11.30 -4.18 -0.45
C PHE A 45 -11.29 -2.98 -1.41
N LEU A 46 -10.86 -3.17 -2.66
CA LEU A 46 -10.82 -2.10 -3.66
C LEU A 46 -12.21 -1.56 -3.96
N ARG A 47 -13.21 -2.44 -4.09
CA ARG A 47 -14.61 -2.07 -4.27
C ARG A 47 -15.14 -1.21 -3.12
N ASP A 48 -14.85 -1.61 -1.88
CA ASP A 48 -15.27 -0.87 -0.68
C ASP A 48 -14.59 0.52 -0.58
N GLN A 49 -13.39 0.65 -1.14
CA GLN A 49 -12.69 1.94 -1.23
C GLN A 49 -13.09 2.77 -2.47
N GLY A 50 -13.98 2.26 -3.32
CA GLY A 50 -14.41 2.91 -4.57
C GLY A 50 -13.29 3.01 -5.62
N GLN A 51 -12.35 2.06 -5.61
CA GLN A 51 -11.22 2.02 -6.52
C GLN A 51 -11.46 1.01 -7.66
N PRO A 52 -11.04 1.32 -8.90
CA PRO A 52 -11.13 0.40 -10.02
C PRO A 52 -10.11 -0.73 -9.85
N GLU A 53 -10.57 -1.98 -9.79
CA GLU A 53 -9.73 -3.16 -9.55
C GLU A 53 -8.60 -3.28 -10.58
N GLU A 54 -8.92 -3.04 -11.85
CA GLU A 54 -8.00 -3.12 -12.98
C GLU A 54 -6.82 -2.15 -12.88
N ALA A 55 -6.97 -1.04 -12.15
CA ALA A 55 -5.89 -0.08 -11.97
C ALA A 55 -4.83 -0.55 -10.97
N TRP A 56 -5.12 -1.57 -10.17
CA TRP A 56 -4.24 -2.07 -9.14
C TRP A 56 -3.74 -3.49 -9.48
N VAL A 57 -2.56 -3.80 -8.96
CA VAL A 57 -1.94 -5.12 -9.09
C VAL A 57 -1.36 -5.52 -7.75
N LEU A 58 -1.57 -6.79 -7.39
CA LEU A 58 -0.90 -7.40 -6.24
C LEU A 58 0.59 -7.49 -6.53
N THR A 59 1.40 -6.99 -5.61
CA THR A 59 2.86 -7.01 -5.73
C THR A 59 3.43 -7.62 -4.46
N GLU A 60 4.13 -8.74 -4.61
CA GLU A 60 4.90 -9.34 -3.53
C GLU A 60 6.07 -8.42 -3.17
N VAL A 61 6.27 -8.17 -1.87
CA VAL A 61 7.41 -7.43 -1.35
C VAL A 61 7.96 -8.13 -0.12
N ASP A 62 9.23 -7.92 0.18
CA ASP A 62 9.80 -8.35 1.45
C ASP A 62 9.38 -7.42 2.61
N GLU A 63 9.54 -7.91 3.84
CA GLU A 63 9.22 -7.13 5.05
C GLU A 63 10.02 -5.83 5.16
N SER A 64 11.27 -5.83 4.67
CA SER A 64 12.13 -4.65 4.74
C SER A 64 11.59 -3.53 3.86
N ARG A 65 11.11 -3.86 2.66
CA ARG A 65 10.42 -2.92 1.76
C ARG A 65 9.12 -2.42 2.34
N LEU A 66 8.28 -3.29 2.91
CA LEU A 66 7.05 -2.88 3.58
C LEU A 66 7.31 -1.87 4.71
N LYS A 67 8.34 -2.11 5.53
CA LYS A 67 8.79 -1.17 6.57
C LYS A 67 9.25 0.16 5.97
N LEU A 68 10.01 0.14 4.87
CA LEU A 68 10.44 1.35 4.17
C LEU A 68 9.27 2.18 3.65
N PHE A 69 8.23 1.55 3.10
CA PHE A 69 7.01 2.27 2.67
C PHE A 69 6.39 3.03 3.85
N ASN A 70 6.20 2.36 4.99
CA ASN A 70 5.63 3.00 6.18
C ASN A 70 6.50 4.14 6.73
N VAL A 71 7.83 3.99 6.69
CA VAL A 71 8.77 5.07 7.03
C VAL A 71 8.59 6.27 6.10
N LYS A 72 8.42 6.03 4.79
CA LYS A 72 8.23 7.09 3.79
C LYS A 72 6.86 7.79 3.93
N LEU A 73 5.83 7.08 4.38
CA LEU A 73 4.51 7.65 4.70
C LEU A 73 4.51 8.52 5.96
N ARG A 74 5.49 8.34 6.86
CA ARG A 74 5.65 9.13 8.09
C ARG A 74 4.41 9.15 8.99
N ASN A 75 3.61 8.08 8.95
CA ASN A 75 2.33 8.00 9.65
C ASN A 75 1.39 9.20 9.32
N ASN A 76 1.45 9.71 8.09
CA ASN A 76 0.73 10.91 7.67
C ASN A 76 0.02 10.69 6.33
N ALA A 77 -1.30 10.93 6.32
CA ALA A 77 -2.16 10.74 5.16
C ALA A 77 -1.88 11.69 3.98
N ASP A 78 -1.11 12.75 4.20
CA ASP A 78 -0.68 13.69 3.18
C ASP A 78 0.51 13.16 2.38
N TRP A 79 1.10 12.03 2.76
CA TRP A 79 2.19 11.41 2.01
C TRP A 79 1.68 10.23 1.17
N MET A 80 2.24 10.13 -0.03
CA MET A 80 2.06 9.00 -0.94
C MET A 80 3.41 8.34 -1.16
N VAL A 81 3.38 7.02 -1.35
CA VAL A 81 4.57 6.23 -1.70
C VAL A 81 4.38 5.67 -3.10
N PHE A 82 5.46 5.66 -3.86
CA PHE A 82 5.52 5.08 -5.19
C PHE A 82 6.64 4.06 -5.20
N TYR A 83 6.35 2.92 -5.81
CA TYR A 83 7.26 1.80 -5.93
C TYR A 83 7.24 1.30 -7.36
N GLU A 84 8.44 1.13 -7.93
CA GLU A 84 8.62 0.45 -9.19
C GLU A 84 9.85 -0.45 -9.09
N GLU A 85 9.68 -1.69 -9.54
CA GLU A 85 10.77 -2.66 -9.54
C GLU A 85 11.92 -2.16 -10.42
N GLY A 86 13.15 -2.21 -9.89
CA GLY A 86 14.33 -1.67 -10.57
C GLY A 86 14.54 -0.15 -10.46
N LYS A 87 13.50 0.66 -10.19
CA LYS A 87 13.65 2.12 -10.00
C LYS A 87 13.68 2.57 -8.54
N GLY A 88 13.14 1.76 -7.63
CA GLY A 88 13.21 1.99 -6.18
C GLY A 88 11.93 2.57 -5.59
N ILE A 89 12.07 3.23 -4.43
CA ILE A 89 10.95 3.71 -3.61
C ILE A 89 11.06 5.22 -3.45
N THR A 90 10.04 5.95 -3.90
CA THR A 90 9.93 7.41 -3.73
C THR A 90 8.68 7.77 -2.93
N ALA A 91 8.64 9.00 -2.42
CA ALA A 91 7.48 9.50 -1.72
C ALA A 91 7.34 11.01 -1.90
N GLU A 92 6.09 11.45 -1.98
CA GLU A 92 5.73 12.85 -2.22
C GLU A 92 4.47 13.20 -1.44
N LYS A 93 4.20 14.49 -1.30
CA LYS A 93 2.97 14.95 -0.69
C LYS A 93 1.82 14.90 -1.69
N ARG A 94 0.63 14.54 -1.22
CA ARG A 94 -0.62 14.64 -1.97
C ARG A 94 -0.80 16.09 -2.44
N PRO A 95 -1.04 16.32 -3.74
CA PRO A 95 -1.34 17.65 -4.21
C PRO A 95 -2.68 18.13 -3.65
N GLY A 96 -2.71 19.34 -3.10
CA GLY A 96 -3.96 20.01 -2.72
C GLY A 96 -4.55 19.65 -1.34
N ARG A 97 -3.74 19.18 -0.39
CA ARG A 97 -4.10 19.15 1.05
C ARG A 97 -3.31 20.18 1.85
#